data_AF-A0A7J7C090-F1
#
_entry.id   AF-A0A7J7C090-F1
#
_cell.length_a   1.000
_cell.length_b   1.000
_cell.length_c   1.000
_cell.angle_alpha   90.00
_cell.angle_beta   90.00
_cell.angle_gamma   90.00
#
_symmetry.space_group_name_H-M   'P 1'
#
loop_
_entity.id
_entity.type
_entity.pdbx_description
1 polymer ?
#
loop_
_entity_poly.entity_id
_entity_poly.type
_entity_poly.pdbx_seq_one_letter_code
_entity_poly.pdbx_strand_id
1 'polypeptide(L)'
;MKRDFTWVQSLGILFDNHKLFIGAQKTSTWDDSVDRVALEFDREPIILPEGEGSQWKSEASRLTITRTRNTNAVEIEVEDNFKIKALVVPITEKDSRMHNYGITREDCFAHLDMSFKFYALSSSVNGVLGQTYASNYVSRAKMGVLMPVLGGNKEYSSSNLFASDCDVAQFTGQSLEGNSYANFKDANLNCASSGLGGHGVVC
;
A
#
# COMPACT_ATOMS: atom_id res chain seq x y z
N MET A 1 -24.75 3.79 -16.64
CA MET A 1 -24.58 2.94 -15.43
C MET A 1 -23.17 3.15 -14.92
N LYS A 2 -23.01 3.57 -13.66
CA LYS A 2 -21.70 3.64 -13.01
C LYS A 2 -21.37 2.23 -12.52
N ARG A 3 -20.27 1.64 -12.99
CA ARG A 3 -19.79 0.33 -12.53
C ARG A 3 -19.01 0.56 -11.23
N ASP A 4 -19.36 -0.13 -10.16
CA ASP A 4 -18.63 -0.07 -8.90
C ASP A 4 -17.64 -1.22 -8.85
N PHE A 5 -16.36 -0.88 -9.00
CA PHE A 5 -15.26 -1.83 -9.00
C PHE A 5 -14.65 -1.90 -7.61
N THR A 6 -14.31 -3.10 -7.13
CA THR A 6 -13.74 -3.28 -5.78
C THR A 6 -12.22 -3.47 -5.78
N TRP A 7 -11.56 -3.25 -6.92
CA TRP A 7 -10.13 -3.47 -7.07
C TRP A 7 -9.35 -2.16 -7.20
N VAL A 8 -8.05 -2.22 -6.93
CA VAL A 8 -7.15 -1.07 -7.04
C VAL A 8 -6.49 -1.09 -8.42
N GLN A 9 -6.72 -0.06 -9.23
CA GLN A 9 -6.04 0.08 -10.53
C GLN A 9 -4.65 0.70 -10.37
N SER A 10 -4.52 1.65 -9.46
CA SER A 10 -3.28 2.39 -9.24
C SER A 10 -3.24 2.98 -7.84
N LEU A 11 -2.03 3.29 -7.37
CA LEU A 11 -1.78 4.08 -6.17
C LEU A 11 -0.92 5.29 -6.50
N GLY A 12 -1.27 6.41 -5.88
CA GLY A 12 -0.37 7.53 -5.67
C GLY A 12 0.14 7.49 -4.25
N ILE A 13 1.46 7.48 -4.10
CA ILE A 13 2.12 7.42 -2.81
C ILE A 13 2.88 8.73 -2.63
N LEU A 14 2.56 9.44 -1.55
CA LEU A 14 3.22 10.67 -1.13
C LEU A 14 4.10 10.36 0.08
N PHE A 15 5.38 10.70 0.00
CA PHE A 15 6.32 10.54 1.11
C PHE A 15 7.41 11.61 1.01
N ASP A 16 7.83 12.16 2.14
CA ASP A 16 8.72 13.33 2.19
C ASP A 16 8.21 14.43 1.23
N ASN A 17 8.99 14.78 0.20
CA ASN A 17 8.58 15.70 -0.87
C ASN A 17 8.40 15.00 -2.23
N HIS A 18 8.29 13.67 -2.23
CA HIS A 18 8.27 12.83 -3.43
C HIS A 18 6.89 12.24 -3.73
N LYS A 19 6.71 11.88 -5.00
CA LYS A 19 5.50 11.25 -5.54
C LYS A 19 5.89 9.97 -6.25
N LEU A 20 5.32 8.85 -5.83
CA LEU A 20 5.48 7.56 -6.48
C LEU A 20 4.13 7.08 -7.02
N PHE A 21 4.10 6.76 -8.30
CA PHE A 21 2.99 6.09 -8.96
C PHE A 21 3.28 4.60 -9.07
N ILE A 22 2.27 3.77 -8.79
CA ILE A 22 2.22 2.39 -9.26
C ILE A 22 0.85 2.12 -9.87
N GLY A 23 0.81 1.45 -11.02
CA GLY A 23 -0.44 1.09 -11.69
C GLY A 23 -0.38 -0.25 -12.40
N ALA A 24 -1.56 -0.85 -12.58
CA ALA A 24 -1.76 -1.99 -13.46
C ALA A 24 -2.12 -1.49 -14.87
N GLN A 25 -1.33 -1.88 -15.86
CA GLN A 25 -1.62 -1.61 -17.27
C GLN A 25 -2.84 -2.44 -17.72
N LYS A 26 -3.70 -1.83 -18.54
CA LYS A 26 -4.86 -2.52 -19.12
C LYS A 26 -4.40 -3.59 -20.09
N THR A 27 -5.18 -4.67 -20.23
CA THR A 27 -4.81 -5.77 -21.12
C THR A 27 -6.02 -6.55 -21.58
N SER A 28 -6.17 -6.78 -22.88
CA SER A 28 -7.27 -7.60 -23.43
C SER A 28 -7.10 -9.10 -23.16
N THR A 29 -5.86 -9.56 -23.07
CA THR A 29 -5.48 -10.96 -22.86
C THR A 29 -4.42 -11.06 -21.78
N TRP A 30 -4.58 -12.01 -20.87
CA TRP A 30 -3.58 -12.26 -19.83
C TRP A 30 -2.50 -13.21 -20.31
N ASP A 31 -1.25 -12.82 -20.07
CA ASP A 31 -0.04 -13.63 -20.28
C ASP A 31 0.92 -13.28 -19.15
N ASP A 32 1.25 -14.25 -18.31
CA ASP A 32 2.13 -14.05 -17.16
C ASP A 32 3.53 -13.58 -17.58
N SER A 33 3.97 -13.82 -18.81
CA SER A 33 5.27 -13.39 -19.33
C SER A 33 5.34 -11.93 -19.77
N VAL A 34 4.20 -11.23 -19.86
CA VAL A 34 4.15 -9.82 -20.25
C VAL A 34 4.04 -8.97 -18.99
N ASP A 35 4.98 -8.05 -18.79
CA ASP A 35 4.95 -7.12 -17.67
C ASP A 35 3.89 -6.04 -17.85
N ARG A 36 3.08 -5.82 -16.81
CA ARG A 36 1.98 -4.84 -16.80
C ARG A 36 2.05 -3.90 -15.60
N VAL A 37 3.21 -3.81 -14.95
CA VAL A 37 3.46 -2.84 -13.89
C VAL A 37 3.86 -1.51 -14.53
N ALA A 38 3.18 -0.43 -14.18
CA ALA A 38 3.57 0.93 -14.52
C ALA A 38 4.10 1.63 -13.27
N LEU A 39 5.26 2.28 -13.38
CA LEU A 39 5.94 2.97 -12.28
C LEU A 39 6.40 4.35 -12.74
N GLU A 40 6.16 5.36 -11.92
CA GLU A 40 6.69 6.72 -12.12
C GLU A 40 7.16 7.27 -10.79
N PHE A 41 8.31 7.93 -10.78
CA PHE A 41 8.85 8.63 -9.61
C PHE A 41 9.01 10.11 -9.96
N ASP A 42 8.37 10.98 -9.19
CA ASP A 42 8.31 12.43 -9.41
C ASP A 42 7.87 12.82 -10.85
N ARG A 43 6.93 12.04 -11.40
CA ARG A 43 6.38 12.15 -12.78
C ARG A 43 7.33 11.71 -13.88
N GLU A 44 8.48 11.14 -13.53
CA GLU A 44 9.40 10.53 -14.48
C GLU A 44 9.19 9.00 -14.51
N PRO A 45 9.04 8.38 -15.69
CA PRO A 45 8.89 6.93 -15.80
C PRO A 45 10.10 6.18 -15.23
N ILE A 46 9.84 5.14 -14.44
CA ILE A 46 10.89 4.24 -13.94
C ILE A 46 11.08 3.10 -14.94
N ILE A 47 12.30 2.96 -15.47
CA ILE A 47 12.69 1.80 -16.26
C ILE A 47 13.27 0.74 -15.32
N LEU A 48 12.44 -0.23 -14.93
CA LEU A 48 12.82 -1.38 -14.12
C LEU A 48 12.92 -2.63 -15.01
N PRO A 49 14.13 -3.14 -15.29
CA PRO A 49 14.31 -4.33 -16.11
C PRO A 49 13.47 -5.50 -15.61
N GLU A 50 12.91 -6.28 -16.55
CA GLU A 50 12.28 -7.56 -16.23
C GLU A 50 13.30 -8.53 -15.63
N GLY A 51 12.82 -9.49 -14.83
CA GLY A 51 13.65 -10.45 -14.12
C GLY A 51 13.56 -10.29 -12.61
N GLU A 52 13.38 -11.42 -11.92
CA GLU A 52 13.38 -11.45 -10.46
C GLU A 52 14.72 -10.93 -9.91
N GLY A 53 14.64 -10.07 -8.88
CA GLY A 53 15.81 -9.44 -8.27
C GLY A 53 16.29 -8.16 -8.97
N SER A 54 15.79 -7.82 -10.17
CA SER A 54 16.05 -6.52 -10.80
C SER A 54 15.60 -5.39 -9.87
N GLN A 55 16.45 -4.37 -9.74
CA GLN A 55 16.27 -3.32 -8.74
C GLN A 55 16.48 -1.94 -9.35
N TRP A 56 15.66 -1.00 -8.91
CA TRP A 56 15.82 0.43 -9.14
C TRP A 56 15.92 1.14 -7.80
N LYS A 57 16.86 2.07 -7.68
CA LYS A 57 17.05 2.90 -6.48
C LYS A 57 17.00 4.36 -6.88
N SER A 58 16.31 5.16 -6.08
CA SER A 58 16.35 6.61 -6.22
C SER A 58 17.68 7.14 -5.71
N GLU A 59 18.29 8.08 -6.43
CA GLU A 59 19.43 8.86 -5.93
C GLU A 59 18.98 10.01 -5.00
N ALA A 60 17.72 10.44 -5.13
CA ALA A 60 17.16 11.59 -4.42
C ALA A 60 16.43 11.21 -3.13
N SER A 61 16.18 9.92 -2.89
CA SER A 61 15.42 9.44 -1.75
C SER A 61 15.85 8.05 -1.31
N ARG A 62 15.33 7.58 -0.17
CA ARG A 62 15.58 6.23 0.35
C ARG A 62 14.68 5.16 -0.29
N LEU A 63 14.15 5.45 -1.49
CA LEU A 63 13.25 4.57 -2.23
C LEU A 63 14.04 3.50 -2.99
N THR A 64 13.69 2.24 -2.75
CA THR A 64 14.14 1.09 -3.52
C THR A 64 12.92 0.33 -4.05
N ILE A 65 12.97 -0.04 -5.33
CA ILE A 65 11.95 -0.88 -5.99
C ILE A 65 12.65 -2.12 -6.52
N THR A 66 12.17 -3.30 -6.12
CA THR A 66 12.76 -4.58 -6.50
C THR A 66 11.70 -5.49 -7.12
N ARG A 67 12.02 -6.16 -8.23
CA ARG A 67 11.17 -7.20 -8.77
C ARG A 67 11.21 -8.44 -7.91
N THR A 68 10.04 -8.93 -7.52
CA THR A 68 9.90 -10.18 -6.73
C THR A 68 9.57 -11.38 -7.60
N ARG A 69 9.33 -11.16 -8.90
CA ARG A 69 9.16 -12.16 -9.96
C ARG A 69 9.70 -11.59 -11.27
N ASN A 70 9.78 -12.42 -12.32
CA ASN A 70 10.20 -11.96 -13.64
C ASN A 70 9.37 -10.79 -14.18
N THR A 71 8.06 -10.82 -13.93
CA THR A 71 7.08 -9.84 -14.39
C THR A 71 6.01 -9.61 -13.32
N ASN A 72 5.27 -8.52 -13.45
CA ASN A 72 4.04 -8.19 -12.73
C ASN A 72 4.16 -7.99 -11.21
N ALA A 73 5.29 -8.30 -10.58
CA ALA A 73 5.45 -8.28 -9.12
C ALA A 73 6.62 -7.41 -8.68
N VAL A 74 6.35 -6.41 -7.85
CA VAL A 74 7.35 -5.50 -7.28
C VAL A 74 7.19 -5.36 -5.78
N GLU A 75 8.32 -5.21 -5.10
CA GLU A 75 8.43 -4.75 -3.72
C GLU A 75 8.98 -3.33 -3.73
N ILE A 76 8.23 -2.41 -3.16
CA ILE A 76 8.57 -0.99 -3.01
C ILE A 76 8.91 -0.78 -1.54
N GLU A 77 10.07 -0.24 -1.24
CA GLU A 77 10.50 0.05 0.13
C GLU A 77 11.07 1.46 0.21
N VAL A 78 10.56 2.23 1.17
CA VAL A 78 11.19 3.46 1.64
C VAL A 78 11.75 3.16 3.02
N GLU A 79 13.07 3.23 3.16
CA GLU A 79 13.79 2.88 4.39
C GLU A 79 13.17 3.55 5.62
N ASP A 80 12.99 2.78 6.70
CA ASP A 80 12.37 3.18 7.97
C ASP A 80 10.96 3.76 7.89
N ASN A 81 10.32 3.77 6.71
CA ASN A 81 8.99 4.34 6.51
C ASN A 81 7.96 3.24 6.22
N PHE A 82 8.04 2.60 5.05
CA PHE A 82 7.11 1.55 4.65
C PHE A 82 7.69 0.59 3.62
N LYS A 83 7.01 -0.55 3.49
CA LYS A 83 7.19 -1.55 2.44
C LYS A 83 5.84 -1.94 1.84
N ILE A 84 5.74 -1.97 0.52
CA ILE A 84 4.56 -2.38 -0.24
C ILE A 84 4.98 -3.50 -1.17
N LYS A 85 4.30 -4.64 -1.12
CA LYS A 85 4.36 -5.63 -2.20
C LYS A 85 3.15 -5.44 -3.07
N ALA A 86 3.37 -5.31 -4.37
CA ALA A 86 2.32 -5.14 -5.36
C ALA A 86 2.49 -6.18 -6.47
N LEU A 87 1.39 -6.85 -6.80
CA LEU A 87 1.28 -7.83 -7.85
C LEU A 87 0.16 -7.41 -8.79
N VAL A 88 0.45 -7.27 -10.08
CA VAL A 88 -0.57 -7.10 -11.10
C VAL A 88 -1.18 -8.46 -11.40
N VAL A 89 -2.50 -8.57 -11.29
CA VAL A 89 -3.26 -9.80 -11.53
C VAL A 89 -4.41 -9.54 -12.51
N PRO A 90 -4.82 -10.55 -13.30
CA PRO A 90 -5.97 -10.41 -14.19
C PRO A 90 -7.27 -10.42 -13.40
N ILE A 91 -8.27 -9.70 -13.89
CA ILE A 91 -9.65 -9.94 -13.46
C ILE A 91 -10.20 -11.11 -14.26
N THR A 92 -10.61 -12.18 -13.57
CA THR A 92 -11.14 -13.37 -14.24
C THR A 92 -12.61 -13.19 -14.63
N GLU A 93 -13.10 -13.99 -15.58
CA GLU A 93 -14.54 -14.05 -15.88
C GLU A 93 -15.37 -14.39 -14.64
N LYS A 94 -14.83 -15.19 -13.73
CA LYS A 94 -15.49 -15.55 -12.47
C LYS A 94 -15.66 -14.32 -11.58
N ASP A 95 -14.62 -13.51 -11.41
CA ASP A 95 -14.67 -12.27 -10.63
C ASP A 95 -15.68 -11.30 -11.26
N SER A 96 -15.62 -11.14 -12.59
CA SER A 96 -16.58 -10.33 -13.35
C SER A 96 -18.03 -10.75 -13.12
N ARG A 97 -18.31 -12.05 -13.08
CA ARG A 97 -19.67 -12.57 -12.80
C ARG A 97 -20.07 -12.39 -11.34
N MET A 98 -19.18 -12.67 -10.39
CA MET A 98 -19.49 -12.59 -8.94
C MET A 98 -19.81 -11.16 -8.52
N HIS A 99 -19.15 -10.17 -9.14
CA HIS A 99 -19.30 -8.76 -8.78
C HIS A 99 -20.07 -7.95 -9.83
N ASN A 100 -20.63 -8.60 -10.86
CA ASN A 100 -21.40 -7.97 -11.93
C ASN A 100 -20.64 -6.82 -12.64
N TYR A 101 -19.34 -7.00 -12.87
CA TYR A 101 -18.49 -5.98 -13.51
C TYR A 101 -18.82 -5.80 -14.99
N GLY A 102 -19.32 -6.86 -15.65
CA GLY A 102 -19.65 -6.82 -17.07
C GLY A 102 -18.43 -6.63 -17.97
N ILE A 103 -17.26 -7.09 -17.52
CA ILE A 103 -16.01 -7.08 -18.31
C ILE A 103 -16.16 -8.05 -19.49
N THR A 104 -15.91 -7.54 -20.70
CA THR A 104 -15.82 -8.33 -21.94
C THR A 104 -14.35 -8.59 -22.28
N ARG A 105 -14.08 -9.46 -23.28
CA ARG A 105 -12.69 -9.76 -23.69
C ARG A 105 -11.94 -8.53 -24.23
N GLU A 106 -12.68 -7.54 -24.71
CA GLU A 106 -12.15 -6.27 -25.19
C GLU A 106 -11.92 -5.25 -24.06
N ASP A 107 -12.47 -5.50 -22.87
CA ASP A 107 -12.50 -4.59 -21.71
C ASP A 107 -11.84 -5.23 -20.48
N CYS A 108 -10.88 -6.14 -20.71
CA CYS A 108 -10.17 -6.83 -19.63
C CYS A 108 -9.27 -5.84 -18.87
N PHE A 109 -9.53 -5.71 -17.57
CA PHE A 109 -8.69 -4.94 -16.66
C PHE A 109 -7.81 -5.89 -15.86
N ALA A 110 -6.57 -5.48 -15.65
CA ALA A 110 -5.73 -6.00 -14.60
C ALA A 110 -5.84 -5.07 -13.39
N HIS A 111 -5.57 -5.60 -12.20
CA HIS A 111 -5.57 -4.82 -10.98
C HIS A 111 -4.37 -5.14 -10.10
N LEU A 112 -4.14 -4.30 -9.10
CA LEU A 112 -3.14 -4.50 -8.09
C LEU A 112 -3.72 -5.35 -6.96
N ASP A 113 -3.04 -6.45 -6.65
CA ASP A 113 -3.10 -7.15 -5.38
C ASP A 113 -1.90 -6.72 -4.54
N MET A 114 -2.14 -6.33 -3.29
CA MET A 114 -1.20 -5.52 -2.52
C MET A 114 -1.16 -5.90 -1.06
N SER A 115 0.03 -5.81 -0.47
CA SER A 115 0.22 -5.86 0.97
C SER A 115 1.12 -4.72 1.43
N PHE A 116 0.84 -4.22 2.62
CA PHE A 116 1.52 -3.08 3.21
C PHE A 116 2.17 -3.49 4.54
N LYS A 117 3.35 -2.95 4.79
CA LYS A 117 4.02 -2.97 6.08
C LYS A 117 4.51 -1.55 6.36
N PHE A 118 4.09 -0.99 7.48
CA PHE A 118 4.53 0.33 7.92
C PHE A 118 5.49 0.18 9.09
N TYR A 119 6.59 0.93 9.07
CA TYR A 119 7.63 0.86 10.09
C TYR A 119 7.50 1.98 11.14
N ALA A 120 7.07 3.17 10.71
CA ALA A 120 7.01 4.37 11.55
C ALA A 120 5.64 5.05 11.45
N LEU A 121 4.61 4.45 12.07
CA LEU A 121 3.29 5.08 12.18
C LEU A 121 3.20 5.97 13.42
N SER A 122 2.61 7.16 13.27
CA SER A 122 2.31 8.04 14.40
C SER A 122 1.12 7.52 15.20
N SER A 123 0.98 7.98 16.44
CA SER A 123 -0.20 7.70 17.28
C SER A 123 -1.49 8.30 16.72
N SER A 124 -1.38 9.29 15.82
CA SER A 124 -2.52 9.91 15.14
C SER A 124 -2.88 9.22 13.82
N VAL A 125 -2.27 8.08 13.48
CA VAL A 125 -2.48 7.39 12.20
C VAL A 125 -3.97 7.22 11.87
N ASN A 126 -4.32 7.53 10.63
CA ASN A 126 -5.69 7.44 10.10
C ASN A 126 -5.63 6.84 8.68
N GLY A 127 -6.76 6.81 7.97
CA GLY A 127 -6.87 6.10 6.69
C GLY A 127 -7.59 4.77 6.84
N VAL A 128 -8.11 4.25 5.73
CA VAL A 128 -8.86 2.97 5.70
C VAL A 128 -8.05 1.83 6.31
N LEU A 129 -6.78 1.71 5.92
CA LEU A 129 -5.83 0.74 6.46
C LEU A 129 -5.05 1.30 7.67
N GLY A 130 -4.62 2.56 7.62
CA GLY A 130 -3.78 3.13 8.69
C GLY A 130 -4.47 3.11 10.06
N GLN A 131 -5.78 3.38 10.12
CA GLN A 131 -6.54 3.32 11.37
C GLN A 131 -6.46 1.94 12.05
N THR A 132 -6.26 0.85 11.31
CA THR A 132 -6.20 -0.50 11.89
C THR A 132 -4.93 -0.76 12.70
N TYR A 133 -3.93 0.12 12.57
CA TYR A 133 -2.69 0.08 13.34
C TYR A 133 -2.73 1.00 14.57
N ALA A 134 -3.78 1.81 14.73
CA ALA A 134 -3.93 2.66 15.91
C ALA A 134 -4.21 1.79 17.16
N SER A 135 -3.59 2.12 18.29
CA SER A 135 -3.69 1.33 19.52
C SER A 135 -5.10 1.28 20.11
N ASN A 136 -5.94 2.27 19.78
CA ASN A 136 -7.34 2.36 20.19
C ASN A 136 -8.33 1.90 19.10
N TYR A 137 -7.85 1.25 18.04
CA TYR A 137 -8.71 0.80 16.96
C TYR A 137 -9.65 -0.33 17.41
N VAL A 138 -10.94 -0.13 17.15
CA VAL A 138 -11.96 -1.17 17.32
C VAL A 138 -12.62 -1.39 15.97
N SER A 139 -12.51 -2.62 15.46
CA SER A 139 -13.08 -2.97 14.17
C SER A 139 -14.59 -2.78 14.15
N ARG A 140 -15.08 -2.00 13.19
CA ARG A 140 -16.51 -1.82 12.90
C ARG A 140 -16.99 -2.71 11.74
N ALA A 141 -16.12 -3.59 11.24
CA ALA A 141 -16.48 -4.53 10.19
C ALA A 141 -17.66 -5.40 10.66
N LYS A 142 -18.71 -5.49 9.82
CA LYS A 142 -19.84 -6.38 10.11
C LYS A 142 -19.38 -7.84 9.98
N MET A 143 -19.35 -8.55 11.11
CA MET A 143 -19.08 -9.98 11.14
C MET A 143 -20.24 -10.76 10.51
N GLY A 144 -19.94 -11.83 9.78
CA GLY A 144 -20.94 -12.70 9.15
C GLY A 144 -21.43 -12.24 7.76
N VAL A 145 -20.80 -11.22 7.17
CA VAL A 145 -21.07 -10.78 5.79
C VAL A 145 -19.89 -11.19 4.90
N LEU A 146 -20.16 -11.63 3.66
CA LEU A 146 -19.13 -12.13 2.73
C LEU A 146 -18.02 -11.11 2.44
N MET A 147 -18.35 -9.81 2.42
CA MET A 147 -17.40 -8.73 2.13
C MET A 147 -17.72 -7.52 3.03
N PRO A 148 -17.16 -7.46 4.25
CA PRO A 148 -17.31 -6.30 5.10
C PRO A 148 -16.54 -5.11 4.51
N VAL A 149 -17.24 -4.01 4.25
CA VAL A 149 -16.63 -2.76 3.77
C VAL A 149 -16.16 -1.94 4.97
N LEU A 150 -14.91 -1.50 4.93
CA LEU A 150 -14.33 -0.58 5.91
C LEU A 150 -14.13 0.80 5.28
N GLY A 151 -14.54 1.84 6.00
CA GLY A 151 -14.44 3.23 5.57
C GLY A 151 -15.69 3.77 4.87
N GLY A 152 -15.59 4.98 4.33
CA GLY A 152 -16.67 5.69 3.66
C GLY A 152 -16.13 6.62 2.58
N ASN A 153 -16.88 6.79 1.49
CA ASN A 153 -16.43 7.62 0.36
C ASN A 153 -16.22 9.09 0.78
N LYS A 154 -17.00 9.58 1.74
CA LYS A 154 -16.94 10.99 2.18
C LYS A 154 -15.59 11.34 2.78
N GLU A 155 -15.08 10.51 3.69
CA GLU A 155 -13.87 10.80 4.45
C GLU A 155 -12.58 10.62 3.64
N TYR A 156 -12.60 9.71 2.65
CA TYR A 156 -11.40 9.27 1.93
C TYR A 156 -11.35 9.70 0.46
N SER A 157 -12.36 10.39 -0.06
CA SER A 157 -12.34 10.90 -1.44
C SER A 157 -11.38 12.08 -1.54
N SER A 158 -10.52 12.06 -2.56
CA SER A 158 -9.63 13.15 -2.94
C SER A 158 -9.96 13.67 -4.34
N SER A 159 -9.48 14.86 -4.69
CA SER A 159 -9.70 15.43 -6.05
C SER A 159 -8.89 14.73 -7.14
N ASN A 160 -7.74 14.17 -6.80
CA ASN A 160 -6.91 13.37 -7.71
C ASN A 160 -5.99 12.41 -6.94
N LEU A 161 -5.26 11.57 -7.69
CA LEU A 161 -4.43 10.48 -7.17
C LEU A 161 -3.31 10.95 -6.21
N PHE A 162 -2.83 12.19 -6.38
CA PHE A 162 -1.77 12.78 -5.55
C PHE A 162 -2.26 13.98 -4.72
N ALA A 163 -3.58 14.16 -4.60
CA ALA A 163 -4.14 15.19 -3.74
C ALA A 163 -4.21 14.71 -2.29
N SER A 164 -3.87 15.60 -1.37
CA SER A 164 -3.98 15.42 0.07
C SER A 164 -5.14 16.23 0.65
N ASP A 165 -6.29 16.24 -0.05
CA ASP A 165 -7.44 17.11 0.21
C ASP A 165 -8.68 16.36 0.73
N CYS A 166 -8.52 15.11 1.18
CA CYS A 166 -9.60 14.38 1.86
C CYS A 166 -9.75 14.82 3.32
N ASP A 167 -10.94 14.61 3.90
CA ASP A 167 -11.31 15.08 5.25
C ASP A 167 -10.34 14.62 6.36
N VAL A 168 -9.67 13.48 6.16
CA VAL A 168 -8.75 12.87 7.14
C VAL A 168 -7.27 12.93 6.71
N ALA A 169 -6.94 13.68 5.67
CA ALA A 169 -5.57 13.81 5.19
C ALA A 169 -4.68 14.45 6.28
N GLN A 170 -3.55 13.79 6.57
CA GLN A 170 -2.54 14.29 7.52
C GLN A 170 -1.22 14.65 6.83
N PHE A 171 -1.08 14.32 5.54
CA PHE A 171 0.13 14.60 4.79
C PHE A 171 0.17 16.08 4.41
N THR A 172 1.23 16.78 4.83
CA THR A 172 1.43 18.22 4.57
C THR A 172 2.55 18.51 3.56
N GLY A 173 3.28 17.49 3.10
CA GLY A 173 4.39 17.65 2.14
C GLY A 173 5.55 18.50 2.65
N GLN A 174 5.61 18.76 3.95
CA GLN A 174 6.77 19.32 4.62
C GLN A 174 7.43 18.18 5.39
N SER A 175 8.71 17.94 5.11
CA SER A 175 9.58 17.23 6.05
C SER A 175 9.35 17.86 7.42
N LEU A 176 8.90 17.05 8.40
CA LEU A 176 8.87 17.47 9.79
C LEU A 176 10.32 17.62 10.26
N GLU A 177 10.98 18.72 9.88
CA GLU A 177 12.08 19.23 10.67
C GLU A 177 11.49 19.60 12.04
N GLY A 178 11.64 18.70 13.00
CA GLY A 178 11.41 19.03 14.41
C GLY A 178 10.17 18.44 15.08
N ASN A 179 9.76 17.22 14.75
CA ASN A 179 9.18 16.36 15.79
C ASN A 179 10.18 15.25 16.11
N SER A 180 11.21 15.66 16.87
CA SER A 180 11.97 14.75 17.70
C SER A 180 10.98 13.78 18.33
N TYR A 181 11.08 12.51 17.96
CA TYR A 181 10.58 11.40 18.75
C TYR A 181 10.89 11.76 20.20
N ALA A 182 9.85 12.09 20.96
CA ALA A 182 9.97 12.29 22.38
C ALA A 182 10.43 10.95 22.93
N ASN A 183 11.75 10.84 23.07
CA ASN A 183 12.48 9.95 23.95
C ASN A 183 11.64 8.78 24.49
N PHE A 184 11.50 7.71 23.71
CA PHE A 184 11.65 6.39 24.33
C PHE A 184 13.13 6.21 24.60
N LYS A 185 13.65 6.98 25.57
CA LYS A 185 14.91 6.67 26.23
C LYS A 185 14.73 5.29 26.82
N ASP A 186 15.51 4.35 26.31
CA ASP A 186 16.06 3.22 27.03
C ASP A 186 15.28 2.87 28.31
N ALA A 187 14.15 2.17 28.14
CA ALA A 187 13.71 1.27 29.19
C ALA A 187 14.79 0.19 29.26
N ASN A 188 15.81 0.46 30.07
CA ASN A 188 16.88 -0.46 30.41
C ASN A 188 16.23 -1.65 31.13
N LEU A 189 15.78 -2.63 30.34
CA LEU A 189 15.26 -3.90 30.82
C LEU A 189 16.45 -4.70 31.35
N ASN A 190 16.83 -4.43 32.60
CA ASN A 190 17.68 -5.32 33.36
C ASN A 190 16.90 -6.61 33.63
N CYS A 191 17.11 -7.62 32.78
CA CYS A 191 16.75 -8.99 33.09
C CYS A 191 17.66 -9.51 34.21
N ALA A 192 17.29 -9.22 35.46
CA ALA A 192 17.85 -9.92 36.61
C ALA A 192 17.30 -11.36 36.59
N SER A 193 18.15 -12.30 36.22
CA SER A 193 17.90 -13.72 36.29
C SER A 193 17.83 -14.18 37.75
N SER A 194 16.63 -14.36 38.27
CA SER A 194 16.40 -15.23 39.43
C SER A 194 15.00 -15.84 39.38
N GLY A 195 14.94 -17.06 38.83
CA GLY A 195 13.99 -18.10 39.24
C GLY A 195 12.57 -18.06 38.64
N LEU A 196 12.29 -19.10 37.84
CA LEU A 196 10.98 -19.68 37.51
C LEU A 196 10.08 -18.96 36.47
N GLY A 197 10.20 -19.44 35.23
CA GLY A 197 9.13 -19.79 34.29
C GLY A 197 7.88 -18.91 34.18
N GLY A 198 7.80 -18.13 33.10
CA GLY A 198 6.55 -17.58 32.60
C GLY A 198 6.71 -17.03 31.18
N HIS A 199 5.88 -17.49 30.25
CA HIS A 199 5.75 -16.89 28.92
C HIS A 199 4.84 -15.66 29.02
N GLY A 200 5.39 -14.48 28.79
CA GLY A 200 4.63 -13.24 28.67
C GLY A 200 4.49 -12.83 27.21
N VAL A 201 3.25 -12.77 26.71
CA VAL A 201 2.89 -12.03 25.50
C VAL A 201 2.49 -10.63 25.93
N VAL A 202 2.99 -9.60 25.27
CA VAL A 202 2.59 -8.21 25.49
C VAL A 202 1.68 -7.80 24.32
N CYS A 203 0.48 -7.30 24.67
CA CYS A 203 -0.50 -6.73 23.75
C CYS A 203 -0.05 -5.36 23.24
#